data_AF-A0A922M3F6-F1
#
_entry.id   AF-A0A922M3F6-F1
#
_cell.length_a   1.000
_cell.length_b   1.000
_cell.length_c   1.000
_cell.angle_alpha   90.00
_cell.angle_beta   90.00
_cell.angle_gamma   90.00
#
_symmetry.space_group_name_H-M   'P 1'
#
loop_
_entity.id
_entity.type
_entity.pdbx_description
1 polymer ?
#
loop_
_entity_poly.entity_id
_entity_poly.type
_entity_poly.pdbx_seq_one_letter_code
_entity_poly.pdbx_strand_id
1 'polypeptide(L)'
;MSNKRRFNRNEYLFYALCIVEYFRAKSSVSVSCRMRQGHGEHTPQGLVDNMHLTMRNIRSSASYWQKCCSELIAMVRRLGPPTWFLTFSCNYLNWTDMIKALIIADGRDIVDAEHLTFSERLLLVQRHPVVVARQFTLRANALMRFLKRNQVCLGIPTEDWYRVESRLSAHISIC
;
A
#
# COMPACT_ATOMS: atom_id res chain seq x y z
N MET A 1 10.08 5.94 -22.89
CA MET A 1 9.36 5.03 -21.98
C MET A 1 8.98 3.77 -22.77
N SER A 2 9.27 2.57 -22.27
CA SER A 2 9.01 1.31 -22.99
C SER A 2 7.53 1.18 -23.40
N ASN A 3 7.24 1.02 -24.69
CA ASN A 3 5.91 0.97 -25.32
C ASN A 3 5.05 -0.28 -24.96
N LYS A 4 5.37 -0.94 -23.83
CA LYS A 4 4.76 -2.20 -23.42
C LYS A 4 3.47 -1.94 -22.64
N ARG A 5 2.36 -1.75 -23.36
CA ARG A 5 0.99 -1.60 -22.80
C ARG A 5 0.52 -2.80 -21.96
N ARG A 6 1.24 -3.93 -21.99
CA ARG A 6 0.89 -5.17 -21.25
C ARG A 6 0.75 -4.93 -19.74
N PHE A 7 1.55 -4.04 -19.17
CA PHE A 7 1.56 -3.77 -17.73
C PHE A 7 0.39 -2.90 -17.25
N ASN A 8 -0.39 -2.32 -18.18
CA ASN A 8 -1.57 -1.53 -17.87
C ASN A 8 -2.88 -2.31 -18.05
N ARG A 9 -2.83 -3.57 -18.51
CA ARG A 9 -4.03 -4.39 -18.70
C ARG A 9 -4.49 -4.98 -17.37
N ASN A 10 -5.78 -4.84 -17.07
CA ASN A 10 -6.37 -5.37 -15.83
C ASN A 10 -6.15 -6.88 -15.66
N GLU A 11 -6.35 -7.66 -16.73
CA GLU A 11 -6.10 -9.11 -16.74
C GLU A 11 -4.67 -9.46 -16.31
N TYR A 12 -3.69 -8.73 -16.86
CA TYR A 12 -2.29 -8.92 -16.50
C TYR A 12 -2.02 -8.50 -15.06
N LEU A 13 -2.63 -7.41 -14.58
CA LEU A 13 -2.47 -6.96 -13.20
C LEU A 13 -3.02 -7.97 -12.19
N PHE A 14 -4.21 -8.52 -12.45
CA PHE A 14 -4.79 -9.58 -11.61
C PHE A 14 -3.95 -10.85 -11.67
N TYR A 15 -3.52 -11.27 -12.86
CA TYR A 15 -2.62 -12.40 -13.02
C TYR A 15 -1.32 -12.19 -12.23
N ALA A 16 -0.66 -11.05 -12.41
CA ALA A 16 0.58 -10.72 -11.71
C ALA A 16 0.37 -10.65 -10.19
N LEU A 17 -0.76 -10.10 -9.72
CA LEU A 17 -1.13 -10.10 -8.31
C LEU A 17 -1.26 -11.52 -7.77
N CYS A 18 -2.01 -12.39 -8.45
CA CYS A 18 -2.17 -13.79 -8.06
C CYS A 18 -0.83 -14.53 -8.00
N ILE A 19 0.04 -14.32 -9.00
CA ILE A 19 1.37 -14.92 -9.00
C ILE A 19 2.23 -14.41 -7.84
N VAL A 20 2.22 -13.10 -7.55
CA VAL A 20 2.95 -12.53 -6.42
C VAL A 20 2.43 -13.05 -5.09
N GLU A 21 1.12 -13.15 -4.92
CA GLU A 21 0.50 -13.70 -3.72
C GLU A 21 0.80 -15.18 -3.55
N TYR A 22 0.76 -15.96 -4.63
CA TYR A 22 1.18 -17.36 -4.64
C TYR A 22 2.61 -17.52 -4.16
N PHE A 23 3.56 -16.75 -4.72
CA PHE A 23 4.96 -16.83 -4.30
C PHE A 23 5.18 -16.36 -2.86
N ARG A 24 4.45 -15.34 -2.39
CA ARG A 24 4.49 -14.92 -0.98
C ARG A 24 3.99 -16.02 -0.06
N ALA A 25 2.85 -16.64 -0.39
CA ALA A 25 2.28 -17.74 0.39
C ALA A 25 3.24 -18.95 0.41
N LYS A 26 3.74 -19.36 -0.77
CA LYS A 26 4.70 -20.47 -0.90
C LYS A 26 5.97 -20.24 -0.08
N SER A 27 6.54 -19.04 -0.17
CA SER A 27 7.74 -18.68 0.59
C SER A 27 7.48 -18.71 2.09
N SER A 28 6.33 -18.16 2.52
CA SER A 28 5.92 -18.19 3.92
C SER A 28 5.79 -19.62 4.44
N VAL A 29 5.08 -20.49 3.71
CA VAL A 29 4.92 -21.90 4.09
C VAL A 29 6.27 -22.60 4.15
N SER A 30 7.14 -22.38 3.16
CA SER A 30 8.49 -22.97 3.17
C SER A 30 9.32 -22.53 4.38
N VAL A 31 9.19 -21.28 4.83
CA VAL A 31 9.88 -20.79 6.03
C VAL A 31 9.32 -21.47 7.26
N SER A 32 7.99 -21.57 7.38
CA SER A 32 7.34 -22.22 8.52
C SER A 32 7.67 -23.71 8.63
N CYS A 33 7.73 -24.44 7.51
CA CYS A 33 8.16 -25.84 7.51
C CYS A 33 9.63 -26.03 7.94
N ARG A 34 10.46 -24.97 7.81
CA ARG A 34 11.87 -24.98 8.23
C ARG A 34 12.09 -24.43 9.64
N MET A 35 11.11 -23.72 10.21
CA MET A 35 11.20 -23.18 11.56
C MET A 35 11.07 -24.33 12.57
N ARG A 36 12.21 -24.74 13.14
CA ARG A 36 12.24 -25.55 14.38
C ARG A 36 11.94 -24.64 15.56
N GLN A 37 10.80 -24.82 16.22
CA GLN A 37 10.62 -24.31 17.58
C GLN A 37 11.28 -25.31 18.55
N GLY A 38 12.03 -24.81 19.53
CA GLY A 38 13.14 -25.53 20.18
C GLY A 38 12.82 -26.72 21.11
N HIS A 39 13.90 -27.47 21.37
CA HIS A 39 14.28 -28.29 22.54
C HIS A 39 13.30 -29.29 23.18
N GLY A 40 12.72 -30.18 22.39
CA GLY A 40 12.14 -31.43 22.91
C GLY A 40 12.13 -32.52 21.84
N GLU A 41 12.61 -33.72 22.18
CA GLU A 41 12.78 -34.88 21.27
C GLU A 41 11.49 -35.39 20.61
N HIS A 42 10.31 -34.84 20.97
CA HIS A 42 8.99 -35.33 20.55
C HIS A 42 8.16 -34.34 19.72
N THR A 43 8.75 -33.36 19.02
CA THR A 43 8.00 -32.61 18.01
C THR A 43 8.06 -33.34 16.66
N PRO A 44 6.93 -33.80 16.08
CA PRO A 44 6.93 -34.44 14.79
C PRO A 44 7.47 -33.49 13.72
N GLN A 45 8.45 -34.00 12.97
CA GLN A 45 9.16 -33.27 11.92
C GLN A 45 8.16 -32.87 10.82
N GLY A 46 7.92 -31.57 10.66
CA GLY A 46 7.04 -31.04 9.61
C GLY A 46 5.63 -30.62 10.06
N LEU A 47 5.30 -30.67 11.35
CA LEU A 47 4.05 -30.11 11.86
C LEU A 47 4.10 -28.57 11.84
N VAL A 48 3.25 -27.95 11.04
CA VAL A 48 3.09 -26.49 10.99
C VAL A 48 2.22 -26.06 12.18
N ASP A 49 2.77 -26.05 13.38
CA ASP A 49 2.04 -25.71 14.61
C ASP A 49 1.57 -24.25 14.64
N ASN A 50 2.04 -23.41 13.71
CA ASN A 50 1.75 -22.00 13.67
C ASN A 50 1.42 -21.50 12.26
N MET A 51 0.40 -22.08 11.62
CA MET A 51 -0.09 -21.61 10.32
C MET A 51 -0.47 -20.10 10.37
N HIS A 52 -0.91 -19.62 11.53
CA HIS A 52 -1.19 -18.20 11.75
C HIS A 52 0.05 -17.30 11.67
N LEU A 53 1.24 -17.75 12.07
CA LEU A 53 2.48 -16.98 11.90
C LEU A 53 2.88 -16.91 10.41
N THR A 54 2.55 -17.96 9.67
CA THR A 54 2.87 -18.14 8.26
C THR A 54 2.16 -17.11 7.38
N MET A 55 0.94 -16.68 7.71
CA MET A 55 0.16 -15.79 6.86
C MET A 55 0.47 -14.30 7.04
N ARG A 56 1.36 -13.91 7.97
CA ARG A 56 1.66 -12.50 8.31
C ARG A 56 2.14 -11.65 7.13
N ASN A 57 2.73 -12.29 6.12
CA ASN A 57 3.24 -11.64 4.91
C ASN A 57 2.18 -11.46 3.82
N ILE A 58 1.02 -12.09 3.96
CA ILE A 58 -0.12 -11.94 3.06
C ILE A 58 -0.95 -10.77 3.58
N ARG A 59 -1.02 -9.69 2.79
CA ARG A 59 -1.82 -8.51 3.13
C ARG A 59 -3.29 -8.90 3.28
N SER A 60 -3.98 -8.22 4.19
CA SER A 60 -5.39 -8.47 4.54
C SER A 60 -5.66 -9.80 5.27
N SER A 61 -4.66 -10.64 5.55
CA SER A 61 -4.85 -11.81 6.41
C SER A 61 -5.08 -11.40 7.87
N ALA A 62 -5.79 -12.22 8.65
CA ALA A 62 -5.99 -11.96 10.09
C ALA A 62 -4.65 -11.78 10.84
N SER A 63 -3.66 -12.60 10.49
CA SER A 63 -2.31 -12.52 11.08
C SER A 63 -1.55 -11.25 10.71
N TYR A 64 -1.75 -10.71 9.50
CA TYR A 64 -1.21 -9.43 9.08
C TYR A 64 -1.81 -8.28 9.91
N TRP A 65 -3.14 -8.30 10.12
CA TRP A 65 -3.81 -7.31 10.96
C TRP A 65 -3.35 -7.38 12.41
N GLN A 66 -3.23 -8.58 12.97
CA GLN A 66 -2.71 -8.76 14.33
C GLN A 66 -1.28 -8.23 14.47
N LYS A 67 -0.43 -8.44 13.47
CA LYS A 67 0.92 -7.85 13.41
C LYS A 67 0.85 -6.32 13.41
N CYS A 68 0.08 -5.70 12.51
CA CYS A 68 -0.05 -4.24 12.45
C CYS A 68 -0.59 -3.65 13.77
N CYS A 69 -1.59 -4.29 14.38
CA CYS A 69 -2.12 -3.87 15.68
C CYS A 69 -1.05 -3.99 16.78
N SER A 70 -0.26 -5.06 16.78
CA SER A 70 0.82 -5.25 17.76
C SER A 70 1.92 -4.20 17.60
N GLU A 71 2.29 -3.86 16.37
CA GLU A 71 3.26 -2.79 16.07
C GLU A 71 2.74 -1.42 16.55
N LEU A 72 1.46 -1.12 16.28
CA LEU A 72 0.84 0.13 16.74
C LEU A 72 0.81 0.21 18.27
N ILE A 73 0.38 -0.86 18.96
CA ILE A 73 0.36 -0.90 20.42
C ILE A 73 1.78 -0.76 20.99
N ALA A 74 2.78 -1.40 20.36
CA ALA A 74 4.18 -1.28 20.78
C ALA A 74 4.69 0.15 20.63
N MET A 75 4.32 0.86 19.55
CA MET A 75 4.65 2.28 19.39
C MET A 75 3.99 3.15 20.44
N VAL A 76 2.68 2.95 20.69
CA VAL A 76 1.96 3.70 21.73
C VAL A 76 2.59 3.48 23.11
N ARG A 77 3.03 2.26 23.42
CA ARG A 77 3.72 1.97 24.69
C ARG A 77 5.10 2.60 24.79
N ARG A 78 5.83 2.73 23.67
CA ARG A 78 7.20 3.25 23.65
C ARG A 78 7.26 4.77 23.58
N LEU A 79 6.45 5.37 22.72
CA LEU A 79 6.47 6.80 22.39
C LEU A 79 5.37 7.59 23.09
N GLY A 80 4.36 6.90 23.64
CA GLY A 80 3.17 7.51 24.18
C GLY A 80 2.02 7.55 23.17
N PRO A 81 0.87 8.14 23.55
CA PRO A 81 -0.25 8.31 22.65
C PRO A 81 0.14 9.20 21.46
N PRO A 82 -0.29 8.88 20.23
CA PRO A 82 0.03 9.68 19.07
C PRO A 82 -0.59 11.07 19.18
N THR A 83 0.22 12.08 18.89
CA THR A 83 -0.21 13.49 18.88
C THR A 83 -1.13 13.78 17.70
N TRP A 84 -0.90 13.13 16.55
CA TRP A 84 -1.69 13.30 15.34
C TRP A 84 -2.16 11.98 14.74
N PHE A 85 -3.44 11.92 14.37
CA PHE A 85 -4.05 10.86 13.57
C PHE A 85 -4.64 11.44 12.30
N LEU A 86 -4.08 11.06 11.15
CA LEU A 86 -4.46 11.59 9.86
C LEU A 86 -4.87 10.43 8.94
N THR A 87 -6.00 10.58 8.25
CA THR A 87 -6.43 9.67 7.19
C THR A 87 -6.66 10.48 5.92
N PHE A 88 -6.00 10.09 4.85
CA PHE A 88 -6.11 10.73 3.55
C PHE A 88 -6.72 9.77 2.54
N SER A 89 -7.80 10.19 1.91
CA SER A 89 -8.39 9.50 0.76
C SER A 89 -7.95 10.16 -0.55
N CYS A 90 -7.86 9.36 -1.60
CA CYS A 90 -7.52 9.87 -2.93
C CYS A 90 -8.72 10.54 -3.60
N ASN A 91 -8.62 11.83 -3.89
CA ASN A 91 -9.60 12.56 -4.70
C ASN A 91 -9.19 12.57 -6.19
N TYR A 92 -9.12 11.38 -6.79
CA TYR A 92 -8.51 11.19 -8.12
C TYR A 92 -9.27 11.87 -9.27
N LEU A 93 -10.57 12.17 -9.11
CA LEU A 93 -11.37 12.81 -10.18
C LEU A 93 -11.17 14.33 -10.27
N ASN A 94 -10.72 14.96 -9.20
CA ASN A 94 -10.62 16.42 -9.10
C ASN A 94 -9.16 16.90 -9.11
N TRP A 95 -8.19 16.00 -8.99
CA TRP A 95 -6.78 16.35 -9.03
C TRP A 95 -6.33 16.61 -10.46
N THR A 96 -6.01 17.87 -10.78
CA THR A 96 -5.64 18.29 -12.14
C THR A 96 -4.40 17.57 -12.66
N ASP A 97 -3.39 17.34 -11.83
CA ASP A 97 -2.21 16.53 -12.15
C ASP A 97 -2.54 15.05 -12.39
N MET A 98 -3.53 14.49 -11.66
CA MET A 98 -4.02 13.13 -11.88
C MET A 98 -4.68 13.02 -13.24
N ILE A 99 -5.61 13.94 -13.56
CA ILE A 99 -6.28 13.98 -14.86
C ILE A 99 -5.27 14.16 -16.00
N LYS A 100 -4.30 15.07 -15.85
CA LYS A 100 -3.20 15.26 -16.82
C LYS A 100 -2.39 13.97 -17.01
N ALA A 101 -2.03 13.27 -15.94
CA ALA A 101 -1.30 12.00 -16.02
C ALA A 101 -2.10 10.91 -16.75
N LEU A 102 -3.42 10.89 -16.55
CA LEU A 102 -4.33 9.95 -17.23
C LEU A 102 -4.48 10.27 -18.72
N ILE A 103 -4.60 11.54 -19.09
CA ILE A 103 -4.65 12.01 -20.49
C ILE A 103 -3.36 11.62 -21.24
N ILE A 104 -2.20 11.87 -20.62
CA ILE A 104 -0.89 11.47 -21.17
C ILE A 104 -0.83 9.94 -21.36
N ALA A 105 -1.34 9.17 -20.40
CA ALA A 105 -1.38 7.71 -20.50
C ALA A 105 -2.36 7.21 -21.58
N ASP A 106 -3.43 7.97 -21.84
CA ASP A 106 -4.39 7.71 -22.91
C ASP A 106 -3.85 8.09 -24.29
N GLY A 107 -2.79 8.92 -24.35
CA GLY A 107 -2.18 9.41 -25.58
C GLY A 107 -2.86 10.64 -26.19
N ARG A 108 -3.61 11.39 -25.36
CA ARG A 108 -4.24 12.67 -25.74
C ARG A 108 -3.31 13.85 -25.41
N ASP A 109 -3.53 14.99 -26.05
CA ASP A 109 -2.80 16.22 -25.74
C ASP A 109 -3.28 16.84 -24.41
N ILE A 110 -2.35 17.47 -23.69
CA ILE A 110 -2.54 17.92 -22.29
C ILE A 110 -3.59 19.05 -22.15
N VAL A 111 -3.95 19.71 -23.24
CA VAL A 111 -4.82 20.89 -23.28
C VAL A 111 -6.25 20.58 -22.81
N ASP A 112 -6.70 19.33 -22.92
CA ASP A 112 -8.10 18.95 -22.68
C ASP A 112 -8.51 18.80 -21.20
N ALA A 113 -7.58 18.87 -20.24
CA ALA A 113 -7.82 18.45 -18.85
C ALA A 113 -8.99 19.16 -18.14
N GLU A 114 -9.22 20.43 -18.45
CA GLU A 114 -10.27 21.24 -17.82
C GLU A 114 -11.65 21.02 -18.44
N HIS A 115 -11.70 20.57 -19.69
CA HIS A 115 -12.94 20.40 -20.45
C HIS A 115 -13.56 19.00 -20.34
N LEU A 116 -12.87 18.02 -19.74
CA LEU A 116 -13.44 16.67 -19.58
C LEU A 116 -14.64 16.69 -18.64
N THR A 117 -15.72 16.06 -19.10
CA THR A 117 -16.90 15.76 -18.28
C THR A 117 -16.57 14.75 -17.18
N PHE A 118 -17.41 14.70 -16.13
CA PHE A 118 -17.24 13.75 -15.03
C PHE A 118 -17.17 12.30 -15.51
N SER A 119 -18.05 11.91 -16.45
CA SER A 119 -18.11 10.56 -17.00
C SER A 119 -16.83 10.16 -17.74
N GLU A 120 -16.23 11.09 -18.49
CA GLU A 120 -14.97 10.83 -19.20
C GLU A 120 -13.80 10.69 -18.23
N ARG A 121 -13.74 11.51 -17.17
CA ARG A 121 -12.74 11.38 -16.11
C ARG A 121 -12.84 10.02 -15.42
N LEU A 122 -14.05 9.57 -15.14
CA LEU A 122 -14.29 8.26 -14.55
C LEU A 122 -13.82 7.13 -15.47
N LEU A 123 -14.11 7.22 -16.77
CA LEU A 123 -13.67 6.24 -17.76
C LEU A 123 -12.13 6.16 -17.84
N LEU A 124 -11.45 7.30 -17.82
CA LEU A 124 -9.98 7.35 -17.83
C LEU A 124 -9.38 6.67 -16.59
N VAL A 125 -9.94 6.90 -15.41
CA VAL A 125 -9.51 6.27 -14.16
C VAL A 125 -9.67 4.75 -14.23
N GLN A 126 -10.82 4.28 -14.72
CA GLN A 126 -11.10 2.84 -14.87
C GLN A 126 -10.18 2.17 -15.89
N ARG A 127 -9.82 2.90 -16.95
CA ARG A 127 -8.95 2.41 -18.02
C ARG A 127 -7.48 2.33 -17.59
N HIS A 128 -7.01 3.23 -16.74
CA HIS A 128 -5.59 3.36 -16.37
C HIS A 128 -5.35 3.26 -14.84
N PRO A 129 -5.76 2.16 -14.17
CA PRO A 129 -5.67 2.04 -12.72
C PRO A 129 -4.23 2.09 -12.17
N VAL A 130 -3.24 1.65 -12.98
CA VAL A 130 -1.81 1.71 -12.61
C VAL A 130 -1.32 3.14 -12.48
N VAL A 131 -1.79 4.03 -13.36
CA VAL A 131 -1.42 5.46 -13.35
C VAL A 131 -2.00 6.11 -12.11
N VAL A 132 -3.26 5.81 -11.79
CA VAL A 132 -3.94 6.30 -10.58
C VAL A 132 -3.18 5.88 -9.32
N ALA A 133 -2.88 4.59 -9.18
CA ALA A 133 -2.15 4.05 -8.04
C ALA A 133 -0.74 4.67 -7.90
N ARG A 134 -0.04 4.83 -9.03
CA ARG A 134 1.29 5.45 -9.06
C ARG A 134 1.23 6.91 -8.63
N GLN A 135 0.29 7.69 -9.16
CA GLN A 135 0.18 9.11 -8.86
C GLN A 135 -0.25 9.35 -7.41
N PHE A 136 -1.16 8.53 -6.89
CA PHE A 136 -1.50 8.56 -5.47
C PHE A 136 -0.28 8.26 -4.59
N THR A 137 0.51 7.24 -4.93
CA THR A 137 1.74 6.90 -4.20
C THR A 137 2.76 8.05 -4.23
N LEU A 138 2.92 8.72 -5.38
CA LEU A 138 3.81 9.87 -5.51
C LEU A 138 3.36 11.03 -4.62
N ARG A 139 2.05 11.33 -4.59
CA ARG A 139 1.47 12.38 -3.74
C ARG A 139 1.59 12.04 -2.26
N ALA A 140 1.27 10.81 -1.85
CA ALA A 140 1.40 10.36 -0.47
C ALA A 140 2.87 10.44 0.02
N ASN A 141 3.82 10.02 -0.83
CA ASN A 141 5.24 10.12 -0.51
C ASN A 141 5.71 11.59 -0.47
N ALA A 142 5.21 12.44 -1.36
CA ALA A 142 5.53 13.87 -1.34
C ALA A 142 4.99 14.56 -0.08
N LEU A 143 3.75 14.24 0.33
CA LEU A 143 3.16 14.70 1.57
C LEU A 143 3.99 14.25 2.77
N MET A 144 4.38 12.98 2.83
CA MET A 144 5.20 12.46 3.92
C MET A 144 6.57 13.14 4.00
N ARG A 145 7.23 13.36 2.85
CA ARG A 145 8.49 14.12 2.79
C ARG A 145 8.30 15.57 3.26
N PHE A 146 7.18 16.20 2.87
CA PHE A 146 6.86 17.55 3.28
C PHE A 146 6.64 17.65 4.80
N LEU A 147 5.87 16.72 5.38
CA LEU A 147 5.62 16.64 6.82
C LEU A 147 6.92 16.43 7.62
N LYS A 148 7.81 15.54 7.15
CA LYS A 148 9.10 15.29 7.82
C LYS A 148 10.07 16.48 7.73
N ARG A 149 10.05 17.23 6.63
CA ARG A 149 10.96 18.36 6.41
C ARG A 149 10.52 19.62 7.15
N ASN A 150 9.20 19.85 7.25
CA ASN A 150 8.64 21.03 7.88
C ASN A 150 8.17 20.71 9.30
N GLN A 151 9.10 20.81 10.26
CA GLN A 151 8.78 20.64 11.69
C GLN A 151 7.75 21.66 12.20
N VAL A 152 7.60 22.80 11.52
CA VAL A 152 6.57 23.82 11.83
C VAL A 152 5.14 23.27 11.63
N CYS A 153 4.93 22.35 10.68
CA CYS A 153 3.59 21.81 10.41
C CYS A 153 3.08 20.89 11.52
N LEU A 154 3.98 20.23 12.24
CA LEU A 154 3.65 19.25 13.29
C LEU A 154 4.08 19.72 14.70
N GLY A 155 4.84 20.81 14.78
CA GLY A 155 5.28 21.47 16.02
C GLY A 155 6.42 20.80 16.77
N ILE A 156 6.73 19.51 16.51
CA ILE A 156 7.66 18.70 17.29
C ILE A 156 8.43 17.74 16.33
N PRO A 157 9.73 17.43 16.57
CA PRO A 157 10.38 16.29 15.92
C PRO A 157 9.64 15.01 16.30
N THR A 158 9.06 14.34 15.31
CA THR A 158 8.09 13.26 15.54
C THR A 158 8.57 11.95 14.93
N GLU A 159 8.28 10.84 15.62
CA GLU A 159 8.44 9.50 15.06
C GLU A 159 7.12 9.09 14.42
N ASP A 160 7.15 8.82 13.12
CA ASP A 160 5.96 8.60 12.32
C ASP A 160 5.77 7.12 11.92
N TRP A 161 4.53 6.66 12.06
CA TRP A 161 4.06 5.38 11.53
C TRP A 161 3.02 5.64 10.48
N TYR A 162 3.24 5.16 9.25
CA TYR A 162 2.23 5.30 8.20
C TYR A 162 2.04 4.02 7.41
N ARG A 163 0.79 3.79 7.01
CA ARG A 163 0.37 2.69 6.16
C ARG A 163 -0.40 3.25 4.97
N VAL A 164 -0.01 2.82 3.79
CA VAL A 164 -0.79 3.04 2.57
C VAL A 164 -1.53 1.74 2.24
N GLU A 165 -2.85 1.83 2.17
CA GLU A 165 -3.72 0.69 1.87
C GLU A 165 -4.00 0.54 0.37
N SER A 166 -4.37 -0.67 -0.03
CA SER A 166 -4.66 -1.04 -1.42
C SER A 166 -5.90 -0.38 -2.02
N ARG A 167 -6.62 0.47 -1.25
CA ARG A 167 -7.82 1.21 -1.68
C ARG A 167 -7.58 2.69 -1.94
N LEU A 168 -6.33 3.11 -2.24
CA LEU A 168 -5.99 4.52 -2.41
C LEU A 168 -6.32 5.36 -1.15
N SER A 169 -6.24 4.74 0.02
CA SER A 169 -6.37 5.38 1.33
C SER A 169 -5.03 5.26 2.04
N ALA A 170 -4.57 6.34 2.65
CA ALA A 170 -3.38 6.37 3.48
C ALA A 170 -3.77 6.74 4.91
N HIS A 171 -3.34 5.92 5.85
CA HIS A 171 -3.50 6.16 7.29
C HIS A 171 -2.12 6.49 7.87
N ILE A 172 -2.03 7.63 8.54
CA ILE A 172 -0.80 8.17 9.11
C ILE A 172 -1.05 8.43 10.60
N SER A 173 -0.19 7.87 11.44
CA SER A 173 -0.16 8.08 12.89
C SER A 173 1.20 8.67 13.25
N ILE A 174 1.22 9.83 13.89
CA ILE A 174 2.46 10.55 14.22
C ILE A 174 2.51 10.70 15.73
N CYS A 175 3.58 10.18 16.34
CA CYS A 175 3.87 10.30 17.76
C CYS A 175 4.86 11.44 17.98
#